data_AF-A0A143PX46-F1
#
_entry.id   AF-A0A143PX46-F1
#
_cell.length_a   1.000
_cell.length_b   1.000
_cell.length_c   1.000
_cell.angle_alpha   90.00
_cell.angle_beta   90.00
_cell.angle_gamma   90.00
#
_symmetry.space_group_name_H-M   'P 1'
#
loop_
_entity.id
_entity.type
_entity.pdbx_description
1 polymer ?
#
loop_
_entity_poly.entity_id
_entity_poly.type
_entity_poly.pdbx_seq_one_letter_code
_entity_poly.pdbx_strand_id
1 'polypeptide(L)'
;MARLKTAATNAERRTLNAVGQAEGIFAPGRENGLRQTAWRVLRALALGCGVSFAACAPQPQEPPAQATPPVTSTPAPPAPIDDATNGAAPRASQPQGTPQASDRWDVDLQRDERRGGHTLAKHVGRTDAQLQARLRRESISAASTYPDAETAARVVTRALDADATRVQVWVGGRAPKPNLAIRYRAREGIPIGRVLDRGDIASHDARGAVVVLRWRDEGWFVLTSYPEDVR
;
A
#
# COMPACT_ATOMS: atom_id res chain seq x y z
N MET A 1 38.54 -6.84 -69.20
CA MET A 1 39.67 -6.43 -68.33
C MET A 1 39.44 -7.02 -66.94
N ALA A 2 40.44 -7.76 -66.43
CA ALA A 2 40.74 -8.22 -65.05
C ALA A 2 39.59 -8.55 -64.06
N ARG A 3 39.40 -9.80 -63.58
CA ARG A 3 40.17 -10.56 -62.52
C ARG A 3 40.03 -9.89 -61.13
N LEU A 4 39.79 -10.52 -59.97
CA LEU A 4 39.89 -11.89 -59.39
C LEU A 4 38.96 -11.97 -58.15
N LYS A 5 38.23 -13.07 -57.91
CA LYS A 5 38.45 -14.07 -56.83
C LYS A 5 38.98 -13.55 -55.48
N THR A 6 38.23 -13.80 -54.38
CA THR A 6 38.73 -14.40 -53.12
C THR A 6 37.58 -15.11 -52.40
N ALA A 7 37.85 -16.34 -51.98
CA ALA A 7 37.03 -17.21 -51.14
C ALA A 7 37.60 -17.27 -49.71
N ALA A 8 36.73 -17.50 -48.72
CA ALA A 8 37.01 -18.16 -47.44
C ALA A 8 35.63 -18.53 -46.82
N THR A 9 35.12 -19.77 -46.82
CA THR A 9 35.45 -20.94 -45.97
C THR A 9 35.90 -20.58 -44.55
N ASN A 10 35.12 -20.93 -43.52
CA ASN A 10 35.34 -22.16 -42.73
C ASN A 10 34.41 -22.29 -41.50
N ALA A 11 34.01 -23.54 -41.22
CA ALA A 11 33.71 -24.20 -39.94
C ALA A 11 32.57 -23.67 -39.05
N GLU A 12 31.42 -24.35 -39.00
CA GLU A 12 31.18 -25.56 -38.18
C GLU A 12 31.29 -25.32 -36.67
N ARG A 13 30.13 -25.16 -36.02
CA ARG A 13 29.95 -25.62 -34.62
C ARG A 13 28.69 -26.46 -34.55
N ARG A 14 28.87 -27.74 -34.85
CA ARG A 14 27.92 -28.81 -34.57
C ARG A 14 28.62 -29.76 -33.60
N THR A 15 28.28 -29.67 -32.33
CA THR A 15 28.49 -30.73 -31.33
C THR A 15 27.19 -30.81 -30.55
N LEU A 16 26.30 -31.70 -30.96
CA LEU A 16 26.19 -33.13 -30.60
C LEU A 16 25.15 -33.29 -29.50
N ASN A 17 23.96 -33.65 -29.96
CA ASN A 17 22.85 -34.20 -29.21
C ASN A 17 22.96 -35.73 -29.36
N ALA A 18 23.09 -36.50 -28.27
CA ALA A 18 22.60 -37.89 -28.15
C ALA A 18 23.15 -38.64 -26.91
N VAL A 19 22.20 -39.13 -26.11
CA VAL A 19 22.08 -40.49 -25.57
C VAL A 19 22.96 -40.92 -24.38
N GLY A 20 22.27 -41.29 -23.30
CA GLY A 20 22.76 -42.14 -22.22
C GLY A 20 21.63 -42.47 -21.23
N GLN A 21 20.89 -43.54 -21.51
CA GLN A 21 19.95 -44.18 -20.57
C GLN A 21 20.67 -45.25 -19.72
N ALA A 22 20.22 -45.43 -18.47
CA ALA A 22 20.12 -46.69 -17.69
C ALA A 22 19.79 -46.31 -16.23
N GLU A 23 18.57 -46.53 -15.71
CA GLU A 23 18.01 -47.79 -15.13
C GLU A 23 18.42 -48.03 -13.66
N GLY A 24 17.42 -48.27 -12.79
CA GLY A 24 17.56 -48.71 -11.39
C GLY A 24 16.61 -47.99 -10.42
N ILE A 25 15.29 -48.29 -10.39
CA ILE A 25 14.61 -49.32 -9.55
C ILE A 25 14.91 -49.19 -8.04
N PHE A 26 13.98 -48.58 -7.26
CA PHE A 26 13.32 -49.14 -6.06
C PHE A 26 12.32 -48.12 -5.48
N ALA A 27 11.05 -48.54 -5.33
CA ALA A 27 9.96 -47.82 -4.64
C ALA A 27 9.75 -48.43 -3.23
N PRO A 28 8.67 -48.15 -2.45
CA PRO A 28 7.88 -46.93 -2.22
C PRO A 28 7.82 -46.54 -0.71
N GLY A 29 7.34 -45.34 -0.37
CA GLY A 29 7.27 -44.90 1.03
C GLY A 29 6.32 -43.74 1.32
N ARG A 30 5.03 -44.05 1.28
CA ARG A 30 3.94 -43.58 2.15
C ARG A 30 3.53 -42.08 2.23
N GLU A 31 2.44 -41.78 1.52
CA GLU A 31 1.14 -41.26 2.02
C GLU A 31 1.12 -40.38 3.31
N ASN A 32 0.68 -39.13 3.14
CA ASN A 32 -0.43 -38.46 3.86
C ASN A 32 -0.49 -37.01 3.29
N GLY A 33 -1.53 -36.54 2.62
CA GLY A 33 -2.94 -36.84 2.78
C GLY A 33 -3.62 -35.58 3.31
N LEU A 34 -4.65 -35.12 2.57
CA LEU A 34 -5.71 -34.20 2.99
C LEU A 34 -5.51 -32.72 2.69
N ARG A 35 -6.44 -32.01 2.05
CA ARG A 35 -7.52 -32.35 1.11
C ARG A 35 -8.03 -31.00 0.61
N GLN A 36 -8.01 -30.79 -0.70
CA GLN A 36 -8.95 -29.85 -1.32
C GLN A 36 -10.36 -30.45 -1.16
N THR A 37 -11.32 -29.65 -0.71
CA THR A 37 -12.78 -29.85 -0.80
C THR A 37 -13.40 -28.68 -0.03
N ALA A 38 -14.52 -28.07 -0.36
CA ALA A 38 -15.29 -27.94 -1.59
C ALA A 38 -16.31 -26.85 -1.24
N TRP A 39 -16.60 -25.96 -2.18
CA TRP A 39 -17.80 -25.15 -2.13
C TRP A 39 -19.04 -26.05 -2.01
N ARG A 40 -19.81 -25.90 -0.95
CA ARG A 40 -21.21 -26.34 -0.92
C ARG A 40 -22.08 -25.30 -0.22
N VAL A 41 -22.93 -24.71 -1.06
CA VAL A 41 -24.13 -23.95 -0.76
C VAL A 41 -25.08 -24.84 0.07
N LEU A 42 -25.66 -24.29 1.14
CA LEU A 42 -26.88 -24.80 1.74
C LEU A 42 -27.78 -23.62 2.10
N ARG A 43 -28.92 -23.59 1.41
CA ARG A 43 -30.07 -22.71 1.61
C ARG A 43 -31.20 -23.55 2.22
N ALA A 44 -32.07 -22.88 2.98
CA ALA A 44 -33.39 -23.29 3.47
C ALA A 44 -33.40 -24.24 4.70
N LEU A 45 -34.33 -24.16 5.66
CA LEU A 45 -35.59 -23.41 5.79
C LEU A 45 -35.94 -23.24 7.29
N ALA A 46 -36.92 -22.37 7.55
CA ALA A 46 -37.45 -21.87 8.82
C ALA A 46 -38.00 -22.88 9.84
N LEU A 47 -38.06 -22.45 11.11
CA LEU A 47 -39.14 -22.58 12.11
C LEU A 47 -38.63 -21.75 13.32
N GLY A 48 -39.25 -20.68 13.81
CA GLY A 48 -40.62 -20.58 14.31
C GLY A 48 -40.56 -20.55 15.85
N CYS A 49 -40.64 -19.37 16.45
CA CYS A 49 -41.25 -19.11 17.78
C CYS A 49 -41.08 -17.63 18.12
N GLY A 50 -42.21 -16.91 18.15
CA GLY A 50 -42.26 -15.55 18.65
C GLY A 50 -42.28 -15.52 20.18
N VAL A 51 -41.82 -14.41 20.75
CA VAL A 51 -42.47 -13.73 21.87
C VAL A 51 -42.12 -12.25 21.74
N SER A 52 -43.14 -11.42 21.54
CA SER A 52 -43.04 -9.97 21.72
C SER A 52 -42.94 -9.67 23.21
N PHE A 53 -41.84 -9.04 23.64
CA PHE A 53 -41.82 -8.26 24.87
C PHE A 53 -41.40 -6.84 24.54
N ALA A 54 -42.38 -5.95 24.57
CA ALA A 54 -42.17 -4.54 24.78
C ALA A 54 -41.57 -4.37 26.18
N ALA A 55 -40.31 -3.94 26.24
CA ALA A 55 -39.70 -3.47 27.47
C ALA A 55 -39.08 -2.10 27.18
N CYS A 56 -39.83 -1.09 27.62
CA CYS A 56 -39.46 0.32 27.65
C CYS A 56 -38.15 0.47 28.43
N ALA A 57 -37.05 0.82 27.76
CA ALA A 57 -35.83 1.24 28.43
C ALA A 57 -35.80 2.78 28.48
N PRO A 58 -35.75 3.40 29.67
CA PRO A 58 -35.69 4.84 29.80
C PRO A 58 -34.36 5.38 29.24
N GLN A 59 -34.47 6.32 28.31
CA GLN A 59 -33.36 7.11 27.77
C GLN A 59 -32.71 7.93 28.90
N PRO A 60 -31.37 7.97 29.02
CA PRO A 60 -30.69 8.93 29.87
C PRO A 60 -30.95 10.34 29.35
N GLN A 61 -31.56 11.19 30.18
CA GLN A 61 -31.82 12.59 29.85
C GLN A 61 -30.49 13.35 29.78
N GLU A 62 -30.15 13.85 28.59
CA GLU A 62 -29.07 14.83 28.41
C GLU A 62 -29.43 16.14 29.14
N PRO A 63 -28.51 16.71 29.95
CA PRO A 63 -28.72 18.00 30.58
C PRO A 63 -28.78 19.13 29.53
N PRO A 64 -29.58 20.18 29.76
CA PRO A 64 -29.84 21.21 28.75
C PRO A 64 -28.58 21.97 28.34
N ALA A 65 -28.41 22.08 27.03
CA ALA A 65 -27.45 22.95 26.36
C ALA A 65 -27.58 24.39 26.88
N GLN A 66 -26.54 24.87 27.55
CA GLN A 66 -26.39 26.28 27.86
C GLN A 66 -26.07 27.02 26.56
N ALA A 67 -26.99 27.88 26.15
CA ALA A 67 -26.82 28.82 25.06
C ALA A 67 -25.72 29.83 25.42
N THR A 68 -24.60 29.78 24.72
CA THR A 68 -23.62 30.87 24.69
C THR A 68 -24.02 31.85 23.56
N PRO A 69 -23.96 33.17 23.82
CA PRO A 69 -24.36 34.18 22.85
C PRO A 69 -23.38 34.27 21.66
N PRO A 70 -23.84 34.75 20.49
CA PRO A 70 -22.99 34.91 19.31
C PRO A 70 -21.93 36.00 19.53
N VAL A 71 -20.66 35.63 19.42
CA VAL A 71 -19.56 36.59 19.29
C VAL A 71 -19.49 37.08 17.85
N THR A 72 -20.03 38.27 17.63
CA THR A 72 -19.82 39.07 16.43
C THR A 72 -18.40 39.62 16.45
N SER A 73 -17.48 38.98 15.73
CA SER A 73 -16.16 39.55 15.46
C SER A 73 -16.14 40.11 14.04
N THR A 74 -16.44 41.40 13.95
CA THR A 74 -16.22 42.27 12.79
C THR A 74 -14.76 42.20 12.32
N PRO A 75 -14.47 42.12 11.01
CA PRO A 75 -13.11 42.15 10.48
C PRO A 75 -12.50 43.56 10.55
N ALA A 76 -11.27 43.65 11.07
CA ALA A 76 -10.46 44.86 11.04
C ALA A 76 -9.86 45.10 9.63
N PRO A 77 -9.72 46.36 9.18
CA PRO A 77 -9.20 46.71 7.86
C PRO A 77 -7.66 46.53 7.74
N PRO A 78 -7.13 46.29 6.53
CA PRO A 78 -5.69 46.20 6.30
C PRO A 78 -5.00 47.57 6.36
N ALA A 79 -3.84 47.62 7.01
CA ALA A 79 -2.94 48.77 7.04
C ALA A 79 -2.20 48.96 5.70
N PRO A 80 -1.76 50.20 5.37
CA PRO A 80 -1.22 50.55 4.07
C PRO A 80 0.19 50.00 3.80
N ILE A 81 0.42 49.77 2.51
CA ILE A 81 1.69 49.45 1.84
C ILE A 81 2.54 50.72 1.73
N ASP A 82 3.70 50.73 2.38
CA ASP A 82 4.77 51.70 2.12
C ASP A 82 5.85 51.06 1.24
N ASP A 83 6.12 51.75 0.15
CA ASP A 83 7.12 51.46 -0.89
C ASP A 83 8.52 51.96 -0.47
N ALA A 84 9.53 51.43 -1.18
CA ALA A 84 10.86 52.00 -1.42
C ALA A 84 12.08 51.47 -0.61
N THR A 85 12.83 50.62 -1.32
CA THR A 85 14.26 50.82 -1.69
C THR A 85 15.31 49.82 -1.18
N ASN A 86 15.72 48.95 -2.13
CA ASN A 86 17.06 48.45 -2.48
C ASN A 86 18.13 48.24 -1.40
N GLY A 87 18.47 46.95 -1.22
CA GLY A 87 19.79 46.47 -0.81
C GLY A 87 20.16 45.21 -1.59
N ALA A 88 20.79 45.39 -2.75
CA ALA A 88 21.35 44.30 -3.53
C ALA A 88 22.56 43.69 -2.82
N ALA A 89 22.50 42.38 -2.54
CA ALA A 89 23.64 41.52 -2.28
C ALA A 89 23.52 40.28 -3.18
N PRO A 90 24.60 39.79 -3.80
CA PRO A 90 24.50 38.70 -4.77
C PRO A 90 24.18 37.40 -4.03
N ARG A 91 22.91 36.98 -4.06
CA ARG A 91 22.51 35.65 -3.58
C ARG A 91 23.04 34.64 -4.58
N ALA A 92 24.13 34.00 -4.19
CA ALA A 92 24.76 32.88 -4.84
C ALA A 92 23.74 31.95 -5.50
N SER A 93 24.00 31.61 -6.77
CA SER A 93 23.34 30.54 -7.50
C SER A 93 23.26 29.31 -6.61
N GLN A 94 22.04 28.95 -6.19
CA GLN A 94 21.81 27.68 -5.51
C GLN A 94 22.26 26.57 -6.45
N PRO A 95 23.14 25.63 -6.02
CA PRO A 95 23.43 24.46 -6.81
C PRO A 95 22.11 23.68 -6.96
N GLN A 96 21.78 23.36 -8.21
CA GLN A 96 20.58 22.62 -8.58
C GLN A 96 20.45 21.40 -7.67
N GLY A 97 19.37 21.38 -6.89
CA GLY A 97 19.08 20.32 -5.93
C GLY A 97 19.04 18.97 -6.64
N THR A 98 19.52 17.94 -5.94
CA THR A 98 19.19 16.55 -6.26
C THR A 98 17.68 16.44 -6.53
N PRO A 99 17.23 15.67 -7.55
CA PRO A 99 15.82 15.46 -7.80
C PRO A 99 15.14 15.07 -6.49
N GLN A 100 14.18 15.88 -6.06
CA GLN A 100 13.44 15.61 -4.83
C GLN A 100 12.77 14.24 -5.02
N ALA A 101 12.89 13.35 -4.04
CA ALA A 101 12.44 11.95 -4.07
C ALA A 101 11.03 11.71 -4.68
N SER A 102 10.15 12.71 -4.62
CA SER A 102 8.83 12.72 -5.25
C SER A 102 8.83 12.61 -6.77
N ASP A 103 9.85 13.10 -7.46
CA ASP A 103 9.80 13.21 -8.92
C ASP A 103 10.13 11.88 -9.63
N ARG A 104 10.81 10.97 -8.93
CA ARG A 104 11.18 9.67 -9.47
C ARG A 104 9.98 8.74 -9.62
N TRP A 105 9.01 8.87 -8.73
CA TRP A 105 7.82 8.02 -8.67
C TRP A 105 6.60 8.94 -8.64
N ASP A 106 5.87 9.05 -9.75
CA ASP A 106 4.61 9.78 -9.83
C ASP A 106 3.52 9.07 -9.00
N VAL A 107 3.63 9.17 -7.66
CA VAL A 107 2.72 8.53 -6.69
C VAL A 107 1.53 9.44 -6.47
N ASP A 108 0.36 8.99 -6.93
CA ASP A 108 -0.93 9.62 -6.66
C ASP A 108 -1.91 8.54 -6.21
N LEU A 109 -2.16 8.51 -4.90
CA LEU A 109 -3.01 7.50 -4.31
C LEU A 109 -4.47 7.63 -4.75
N GLN A 110 -4.95 8.83 -5.08
CA GLN A 110 -6.32 8.99 -5.59
C GLN A 110 -6.45 8.39 -6.99
N ARG A 111 -5.44 8.60 -7.85
CA ARG A 111 -5.37 7.98 -9.17
C ARG A 111 -5.24 6.46 -9.09
N ASP A 112 -4.45 5.98 -8.14
CA ASP A 112 -4.28 4.54 -7.94
C ASP A 112 -5.57 3.86 -7.46
N GLU A 113 -6.38 4.52 -6.62
CA GLU A 113 -7.70 3.98 -6.23
C GLU A 113 -8.66 3.83 -7.41
N ARG A 114 -8.66 4.78 -8.35
CA ARG A 114 -9.45 4.67 -9.59
C ARG A 114 -9.01 3.47 -10.45
N ARG A 115 -7.77 2.99 -10.30
CA ARG A 115 -7.21 1.82 -11.00
C ARG A 115 -7.40 0.51 -10.23
N GLY A 116 -8.06 0.55 -9.07
CA GLY A 116 -8.35 -0.61 -8.21
C GLY A 116 -7.53 -0.65 -6.91
N GLY A 117 -6.74 0.37 -6.64
CA GLY A 117 -6.10 0.58 -5.36
C GLY A 117 -7.11 0.84 -4.24
N HIS A 118 -6.68 0.75 -2.99
CA HIS A 118 -7.57 0.99 -1.84
C HIS A 118 -6.84 1.47 -0.58
N THR A 119 -5.72 2.19 -0.74
CA THR A 119 -4.94 2.74 0.38
C THR A 119 -5.74 3.78 1.18
N LEU A 120 -6.31 4.78 0.53
CA LEU A 120 -7.06 5.86 1.19
C LEU A 120 -8.37 5.31 1.78
N ALA A 121 -9.08 4.51 0.98
CA ALA A 121 -10.37 3.95 1.29
C ALA A 121 -10.36 2.92 2.44
N LYS A 122 -9.21 2.33 2.78
CA LYS A 122 -9.12 1.34 3.87
C LYS A 122 -8.12 1.66 4.96
N HIS A 123 -7.13 2.50 4.69
CA HIS A 123 -5.95 2.65 5.55
C HIS A 123 -5.57 4.10 5.84
N VAL A 124 -6.45 5.07 5.59
CA VAL A 124 -6.22 6.48 5.95
C VAL A 124 -7.34 7.00 6.85
N GLY A 125 -6.96 7.74 7.90
CA GLY A 125 -7.88 8.50 8.76
C GLY A 125 -8.90 7.65 9.52
N ARG A 126 -8.58 6.39 9.83
CA ARG A 126 -9.52 5.49 10.53
C ARG A 126 -9.49 5.71 12.03
N THR A 127 -10.67 5.75 12.64
CA THR A 127 -10.81 5.72 14.09
C THR A 127 -10.65 4.31 14.63
N ASP A 128 -10.31 4.18 15.91
CA ASP A 128 -10.13 2.88 16.57
C ASP A 128 -11.43 2.06 16.52
N ALA A 129 -12.59 2.72 16.65
CA ALA A 129 -13.90 2.09 16.48
C ALA A 129 -14.10 1.53 15.05
N GLN A 130 -13.64 2.25 14.01
CA GLN A 130 -13.70 1.77 12.62
C GLN A 130 -12.73 0.60 12.38
N LEU A 131 -11.52 0.66 12.95
CA LEU A 131 -10.55 -0.44 12.89
C LEU A 131 -11.13 -1.69 13.56
N GLN A 132 -11.71 -1.53 14.75
CA GLN A 132 -12.34 -2.63 15.49
C GLN A 132 -13.55 -3.21 14.74
N ALA A 133 -14.38 -2.36 14.14
CA ALA A 133 -15.49 -2.81 13.29
C ALA A 133 -14.99 -3.62 12.09
N ARG A 134 -13.86 -3.24 11.48
CA ARG A 134 -13.20 -4.01 10.42
C ARG A 134 -12.71 -5.36 10.93
N LEU A 135 -12.04 -5.41 12.07
CA LEU A 135 -11.58 -6.67 12.69
C LEU A 135 -12.74 -7.63 12.99
N ARG A 136 -13.91 -7.12 13.38
CA ARG A 136 -15.11 -7.94 13.59
C ARG A 136 -15.69 -8.49 12.28
N ARG A 137 -15.70 -7.67 11.22
CA ARG A 137 -16.30 -8.01 9.93
C ARG A 137 -15.42 -8.89 9.04
N GLU A 138 -14.11 -8.70 9.11
CA GLU A 138 -13.13 -9.34 8.23
C GLU A 138 -12.26 -10.29 9.06
N SER A 139 -11.93 -11.47 8.51
CA SER A 139 -11.07 -12.46 9.18
C SER A 139 -9.58 -12.10 9.09
N ILE A 140 -9.21 -10.94 9.63
CA ILE A 140 -7.83 -10.40 9.66
C ILE A 140 -7.30 -10.30 11.10
N SER A 141 -5.99 -10.46 11.30
CA SER A 141 -5.36 -10.41 12.63
C SER A 141 -5.21 -8.99 13.17
N ALA A 142 -5.04 -8.00 12.28
CA ALA A 142 -4.82 -6.61 12.63
C ALA A 142 -5.44 -5.68 11.58
N ALA A 143 -5.79 -4.46 11.99
CA ALA A 143 -6.23 -3.39 11.12
C ALA A 143 -5.43 -2.12 11.42
N SER A 144 -4.97 -1.43 10.39
CA SER A 144 -4.06 -0.29 10.56
C SER A 144 -4.45 0.90 9.70
N THR A 145 -3.97 2.08 10.11
CA THR A 145 -4.27 3.36 9.47
C THR A 145 -3.11 4.35 9.54
N TYR A 146 -2.86 5.03 8.43
CA TYR A 146 -2.14 6.29 8.39
C TYR A 146 -2.99 7.40 9.02
N PRO A 147 -2.35 8.45 9.57
CA PRO A 147 -3.07 9.61 10.09
C PRO A 147 -3.79 10.37 8.97
N ASP A 148 -3.15 10.52 7.82
CA ASP A 148 -3.64 11.32 6.69
C ASP A 148 -3.09 10.81 5.35
N ALA A 149 -3.64 11.34 4.25
CA ALA A 149 -3.30 10.91 2.89
C ALA A 149 -1.88 11.34 2.46
N GLU A 150 -1.39 12.48 2.96
CA GLU A 150 -0.05 12.98 2.67
C GLU A 150 1.01 12.07 3.31
N THR A 151 0.78 11.65 4.54
CA THR A 151 1.60 10.67 5.25
C THR A 151 1.62 9.34 4.52
N ALA A 152 0.47 8.84 4.06
CA ALA A 152 0.41 7.62 3.27
C ALA A 152 1.23 7.74 1.96
N ALA A 153 1.06 8.83 1.21
CA ALA A 153 1.79 9.07 -0.03
C ALA A 153 3.30 9.17 0.21
N ARG A 154 3.72 9.96 1.21
CA ARG A 154 5.13 10.11 1.62
C ARG A 154 5.76 8.78 2.00
N VAL A 155 5.06 7.95 2.78
CA VAL A 155 5.54 6.61 3.15
C VAL A 155 5.70 5.72 1.93
N VAL A 156 4.74 5.74 1.01
CA VAL A 156 4.82 4.99 -0.25
C VAL A 156 6.04 5.43 -1.07
N THR A 157 6.21 6.73 -1.32
CA THR A 157 7.38 7.25 -2.06
C THR A 157 8.69 6.81 -1.41
N ARG A 158 8.80 6.96 -0.08
CA ARG A 158 9.99 6.52 0.67
C ARG A 158 10.24 5.02 0.59
N ALA A 159 9.19 4.20 0.58
CA ALA A 159 9.29 2.76 0.40
C ALA A 159 9.81 2.40 -0.99
N LEU A 160 9.33 3.08 -2.03
CA LEU A 160 9.80 2.91 -3.40
C LEU A 160 11.26 3.33 -3.56
N ASP A 161 11.67 4.44 -2.94
CA ASP A 161 13.06 4.87 -2.96
C ASP A 161 14.00 3.92 -2.21
N ALA A 162 13.58 3.44 -1.04
CA ALA A 162 14.36 2.52 -0.23
C ALA A 162 14.65 1.19 -0.95
N ASP A 163 13.76 0.78 -1.85
CA ASP A 163 13.85 -0.47 -2.61
C ASP A 163 13.86 -0.24 -4.14
N ALA A 164 14.41 0.90 -4.55
CA ALA A 164 14.31 1.42 -5.91
C ALA A 164 14.82 0.44 -6.96
N THR A 165 15.91 -0.28 -6.68
CA THR A 165 16.47 -1.28 -7.59
C THR A 165 15.47 -2.41 -7.87
N ARG A 166 14.80 -2.93 -6.83
CA ARG A 166 13.83 -4.02 -7.00
C ARG A 166 12.58 -3.54 -7.71
N VAL A 167 12.13 -2.32 -7.41
CA VAL A 167 11.02 -1.66 -8.12
C VAL A 167 11.35 -1.52 -9.60
N GLN A 168 12.54 -1.02 -9.97
CA GLN A 168 12.94 -0.85 -11.37
C GLN A 168 13.01 -2.18 -12.13
N VAL A 169 13.57 -3.23 -11.50
CA VAL A 169 13.61 -4.57 -12.10
C VAL A 169 12.20 -5.12 -12.33
N TRP A 170 11.30 -4.90 -11.37
CA TRP A 170 9.91 -5.34 -11.48
C TRP A 170 9.15 -4.57 -12.57
N VAL A 171 9.30 -3.23 -12.62
CA VAL A 171 8.72 -2.38 -13.66
C VAL A 171 9.27 -2.71 -15.05
N GLY A 172 10.55 -3.08 -15.14
CA GLY A 172 11.21 -3.48 -16.39
C GLY A 172 10.79 -4.84 -16.96
N GLY A 173 9.72 -5.46 -16.45
CA GLY A 173 9.14 -6.68 -17.02
C GLY A 173 9.90 -7.97 -16.73
N ARG A 174 10.81 -7.97 -15.75
CA ARG A 174 11.60 -9.16 -15.36
C ARG A 174 10.97 -9.98 -14.23
N ALA A 175 9.81 -9.56 -13.71
CA ALA A 175 9.21 -10.20 -12.56
C ALA A 175 8.13 -11.23 -12.93
N PRO A 176 8.16 -12.44 -12.34
CA PRO A 176 7.22 -13.51 -12.65
C PRO A 176 5.80 -13.29 -12.10
N LYS A 177 5.57 -12.24 -11.31
CA LYS A 177 4.28 -11.98 -10.63
C LYS A 177 3.79 -10.56 -10.90
N PRO A 178 2.47 -10.37 -11.10
CA PRO A 178 1.88 -9.06 -11.35
C PRO A 178 1.86 -8.16 -10.10
N ASN A 179 2.21 -8.68 -8.92
CA ASN A 179 2.28 -7.89 -7.69
C ASN A 179 3.70 -7.88 -7.12
N LEU A 180 4.12 -6.74 -6.58
CA LEU A 180 5.36 -6.57 -5.80
C LEU A 180 5.01 -6.06 -4.41
N ALA A 181 5.39 -6.80 -3.36
CA ALA A 181 5.24 -6.37 -1.98
C ALA A 181 6.58 -5.84 -1.44
N ILE A 182 6.56 -4.61 -0.93
CA ILE A 182 7.71 -3.90 -0.37
C ILE A 182 7.41 -3.65 1.09
N ARG A 183 8.32 -4.06 1.97
CA ARG A 183 8.29 -3.70 3.38
C ARG A 183 9.21 -2.51 3.59
N TYR A 184 8.70 -1.50 4.28
CA TYR A 184 9.40 -0.29 4.61
C TYR A 184 9.44 -0.13 6.12
N ARG A 185 10.57 0.33 6.64
CA ARG A 185 10.74 0.71 8.04
C ARG A 185 11.06 2.20 8.10
N ALA A 186 10.28 2.94 8.88
CA ALA A 186 10.53 4.35 9.09
C ALA A 186 11.90 4.55 9.76
N ARG A 187 12.62 5.57 9.30
CA ARG A 187 13.84 6.03 9.95
C ARG A 187 13.49 6.76 11.25
N GLU A 188 14.44 6.84 12.17
CA GLU A 188 14.35 7.67 13.38
C GLU A 188 13.28 7.24 14.41
N GLY A 189 12.66 6.06 14.24
CA GLY A 189 11.68 5.54 15.20
C GLY A 189 10.35 6.30 15.24
N ILE A 190 10.16 7.25 14.32
CA ILE A 190 8.95 8.08 14.22
C ILE A 190 7.77 7.20 13.79
N PRO A 191 6.64 7.21 14.53
CA PRO A 191 5.42 6.54 14.11
C PRO A 191 4.92 7.09 12.78
N ILE A 192 4.57 6.20 11.86
CA ILE A 192 4.00 6.56 10.55
C ILE A 192 2.50 6.27 10.48
N GLY A 193 1.95 5.62 11.49
CA GLY A 193 0.54 5.29 11.59
C GLY A 193 0.27 4.51 12.88
N ARG A 194 -0.89 3.87 12.93
CA ARG A 194 -1.32 3.07 14.08
C ARG A 194 -1.85 1.72 13.62
N VAL A 195 -1.68 0.70 14.44
CA VAL A 195 -2.22 -0.65 14.25
C VAL A 195 -3.10 -1.00 15.43
N LEU A 196 -4.23 -1.66 15.19
CA LEU A 196 -5.06 -2.30 16.20
C LEU A 196 -5.05 -3.81 15.93
N ASP A 197 -4.60 -4.59 16.90
CA ASP A 197 -4.66 -6.03 16.84
C ASP A 197 -6.03 -6.57 17.27
N ARG A 198 -6.37 -7.75 16.76
CA ARG A 198 -7.60 -8.46 17.15
C ARG A 198 -7.52 -8.85 18.63
N GLY A 199 -8.50 -8.37 19.40
CA GLY A 199 -8.59 -8.59 20.84
C GLY A 199 -8.30 -7.33 21.64
N ASP A 200 -7.59 -6.37 21.05
CA ASP A 200 -7.26 -5.10 21.69
C ASP A 200 -8.41 -4.09 21.50
N ILE A 201 -8.41 -3.08 22.39
CA ILE A 201 -9.42 -2.01 22.42
C ILE A 201 -8.82 -0.69 21.91
N ALA A 202 -7.51 -0.51 22.03
CA ALA A 202 -6.79 0.70 21.63
C ALA A 202 -5.67 0.35 20.64
N SER A 203 -5.51 1.20 19.63
CA SER A 203 -4.41 1.07 18.67
C SER A 203 -3.08 1.56 19.25
N HIS A 204 -1.98 1.01 18.73
CA HIS A 204 -0.61 1.40 19.08
C HIS A 204 0.17 1.87 17.86
N ASP A 205 1.27 2.57 18.11
CA ASP A 205 2.11 3.19 17.07
C ASP A 205 2.77 2.16 16.16
N ALA A 206 2.65 2.39 14.85
CA ALA A 206 3.26 1.61 13.79
C ALA A 206 4.49 2.33 13.21
N ARG A 207 5.61 1.62 13.09
CA ARG A 207 6.88 2.15 12.55
C ARG A 207 7.32 1.45 11.25
N GLY A 208 6.55 0.46 10.80
CA GLY A 208 6.71 -0.21 9.52
C GLY A 208 5.52 0.06 8.62
N ALA A 209 5.69 -0.21 7.33
CA ALA A 209 4.60 -0.21 6.35
C ALA A 209 4.83 -1.30 5.31
N VAL A 210 3.73 -1.86 4.81
CA VAL A 210 3.72 -2.68 3.60
C VAL A 210 3.14 -1.85 2.47
N VAL A 211 3.84 -1.83 1.34
CA VAL A 211 3.37 -1.27 0.08
C VAL A 211 3.26 -2.42 -0.92
N VAL A 212 2.09 -2.58 -1.51
CA VAL A 212 1.85 -3.57 -2.56
C VAL A 212 1.59 -2.82 -3.87
N LEU A 213 2.48 -3.03 -4.83
CA LEU A 213 2.31 -2.58 -6.20
C LEU A 213 1.63 -3.67 -7.02
N ARG A 214 0.89 -3.25 -8.04
CA ARG A 214 0.28 -4.15 -9.03
C ARG A 214 0.52 -3.63 -10.44
N TRP A 215 0.88 -4.53 -11.33
CA TRP A 215 0.95 -4.31 -12.77
C TRP A 215 -0.39 -4.66 -13.42
N ARG A 216 -0.86 -3.81 -14.33
CA ARG A 216 -2.08 -4.02 -15.11
C ARG A 216 -2.06 -3.15 -16.37
N ASP A 217 -2.42 -3.74 -17.51
CA ASP A 217 -2.72 -3.08 -18.80
C ASP A 217 -1.75 -1.93 -19.15
N GLU A 218 -2.06 -0.69 -18.73
CA GLU A 218 -1.28 0.52 -19.03
C GLU A 218 -0.13 0.84 -18.05
N GLY A 219 0.20 -0.03 -17.10
CA GLY A 219 1.38 0.11 -16.24
C GLY A 219 1.17 -0.38 -14.81
N TRP A 220 1.85 0.24 -13.85
CA TRP A 220 1.74 -0.13 -12.44
C TRP A 220 1.04 0.95 -11.61
N PHE A 221 0.44 0.54 -10.49
CA PHE A 221 -0.17 1.42 -9.47
C PHE A 221 0.04 0.84 -8.07
N VAL A 222 -0.17 1.67 -7.05
CA VAL A 222 -0.23 1.22 -5.66
C VAL A 222 -1.57 0.53 -5.41
N LEU A 223 -1.55 -0.80 -5.30
CA LEU A 223 -2.76 -1.57 -4.98
C LEU A 223 -3.22 -1.30 -3.55
N THR A 224 -2.29 -1.32 -2.61
CA THR A 224 -2.59 -0.97 -1.22
C THR A 224 -1.29 -0.61 -0.51
N SER A 225 -1.41 0.26 0.48
CA SER A 225 -0.37 0.52 1.45
C SER A 225 -1.00 0.59 2.84
N TYR A 226 -0.32 0.05 3.84
CA TYR A 226 -0.80 0.10 5.22
C TYR A 226 0.34 0.05 6.23
N PRO A 227 0.22 0.74 7.38
CA PRO A 227 1.19 0.61 8.45
C PRO A 227 1.18 -0.82 8.99
N GLU A 228 2.35 -1.33 9.34
CA GLU A 228 2.54 -2.59 10.05
C GLU A 228 3.42 -2.38 11.29
N ASP A 229 3.15 -3.19 12.31
CA ASP A 229 4.05 -3.30 13.45
C ASP A 229 5.16 -4.28 13.09
N VAL A 230 6.39 -3.77 13.01
CA VAL A 230 7.61 -4.58 12.79
C VAL A 230 8.05 -5.11 14.15
N ARG A 231 7.39 -6.20 14.58
CA ARG A 231 7.84 -7.00 15.72
C ARG A 231 9.05 -7.86 15.37
#